data_AF-A0A7S4UK53-F1
#
_entry.id   AF-A0A7S4UK53-F1
#
_cell.length_a   1.000
_cell.length_b   1.000
_cell.length_c   1.000
_cell.angle_alpha   90.00
_cell.angle_beta   90.00
_cell.angle_gamma   90.00
#
_symmetry.space_group_name_H-M   'P 1'
#
loop_
_entity.id
_entity.type
_entity.pdbx_description
1 polymer ?
#
loop_
_entity_poly.entity_id
_entity_poly.type
_entity_poly.pdbx_seq_one_letter_code
_entity_poly.pdbx_strand_id
1 'polypeptide(L)'
;DLGKLALDIMKNTNAWYPHCRVNTVIYGFVFSKCNHLHLCLEPVAKAYRDCTKIGDSEWLVTNANLFVTLSFQCGKELSSVEIFLNEAEERAKKWKTTTGFHNTRPLYQAILNLMGKANHPTLLEGEAISFTKEMTNERGRENV
;
A
#
# COMPACT_ATOMS: atom_id res chain seq x y z
N ASP A 1 -3.06 17.05 -19.97
CA ASP A 1 -3.36 16.69 -18.58
C ASP A 1 -3.68 15.21 -18.44
N LEU A 2 -2.70 14.41 -18.02
CA LEU A 2 -2.88 12.98 -17.84
C LEU A 2 -3.86 12.72 -16.68
N GLY A 3 -4.94 11.97 -16.93
CA GLY A 3 -5.91 11.55 -15.90
C GLY A 3 -7.09 12.49 -15.65
N LYS A 4 -7.06 13.77 -16.06
CA LYS A 4 -8.19 14.71 -15.78
C LYS A 4 -9.51 14.25 -16.38
N LEU A 5 -9.51 13.79 -17.63
CA LEU A 5 -10.72 13.28 -18.29
C LEU A 5 -11.36 12.12 -17.51
N ALA A 6 -10.55 11.18 -17.02
CA ALA A 6 -11.03 10.06 -16.23
C ALA A 6 -11.59 10.52 -14.86
N LEU A 7 -10.95 11.49 -14.19
CA LEU A 7 -11.49 12.08 -12.97
C LEU A 7 -12.83 12.78 -13.19
N ASP A 8 -12.99 13.49 -14.31
CA ASP A 8 -14.21 14.21 -14.61
C ASP A 8 -15.36 13.26 -15.00
N ILE A 9 -15.07 12.16 -15.69
CA ILE A 9 -16.05 11.07 -15.90
C ILE A 9 -16.46 10.46 -14.55
N MET A 10 -15.51 10.23 -13.63
CA MET A 10 -15.85 9.70 -12.29
C MET A 10 -16.77 10.63 -11.50
N LYS A 11 -16.52 11.94 -11.48
CA LYS A 11 -17.37 12.90 -10.76
C LYS A 11 -18.83 12.85 -11.19
N ASN A 12 -19.08 12.51 -12.46
CA ASN A 12 -20.41 12.45 -13.05
C ASN A 12 -21.03 11.03 -12.98
N THR A 13 -20.38 10.07 -12.33
CA THR A 13 -20.86 8.69 -12.21
C THR A 13 -20.96 8.27 -10.74
N ASN A 14 -22.11 7.70 -10.33
CA ASN A 14 -22.34 7.21 -8.97
C ASN A 14 -21.71 5.82 -8.68
N ALA A 15 -20.82 5.33 -9.55
CA ALA A 15 -20.29 3.98 -9.46
C ALA A 15 -19.03 3.93 -8.58
N TRP A 16 -19.10 3.29 -7.41
CA TRP A 16 -17.95 3.19 -6.49
C TRP A 16 -16.81 2.29 -7.02
N TYR A 17 -17.14 1.30 -7.86
CA TYR A 17 -16.17 0.34 -8.37
C TYR A 17 -15.15 0.93 -9.35
N PRO A 18 -15.55 1.73 -10.37
CA PRO A 18 -14.58 2.50 -11.16
C PRO A 18 -13.79 3.48 -10.31
N HIS A 19 -14.39 4.03 -9.25
CA HIS A 19 -13.78 5.10 -8.46
C HIS A 19 -12.51 4.66 -7.74
N CYS A 20 -12.51 3.48 -7.12
CA CYS A 20 -11.33 3.03 -6.39
C CYS A 20 -10.14 2.79 -7.34
N ARG A 21 -10.36 2.10 -8.46
CA ARG A 21 -9.32 1.76 -9.45
C ARG A 21 -8.74 2.99 -10.13
N VAL A 22 -9.61 3.89 -10.61
CA VAL A 22 -9.19 5.11 -11.31
C VAL A 22 -8.46 6.05 -10.36
N ASN A 23 -8.94 6.23 -9.11
CA ASN A 23 -8.18 7.00 -8.12
C ASN A 23 -6.81 6.38 -7.83
N THR A 24 -6.71 5.05 -7.76
CA THR A 24 -5.43 4.37 -7.55
C THR A 24 -4.45 4.67 -8.68
N VAL A 25 -4.88 4.50 -9.93
CA VAL A 25 -4.02 4.73 -11.12
C VAL A 25 -3.59 6.19 -11.19
N ILE A 26 -4.53 7.11 -11.05
CA ILE A 26 -4.26 8.54 -11.23
C ILE A 26 -3.42 9.07 -10.09
N TYR A 27 -3.84 8.89 -8.83
CA TYR A 27 -3.12 9.46 -7.69
C TYR A 27 -1.90 8.65 -7.27
N GLY A 28 -1.96 7.33 -7.38
CA GLY A 28 -0.85 6.44 -7.01
C GLY A 28 0.31 6.46 -8.00
N PHE A 29 0.04 6.47 -9.31
CA PHE A 29 1.07 6.23 -10.33
C PHE A 29 1.33 7.42 -11.28
N VAL A 30 0.35 8.29 -11.52
CA VAL A 30 0.51 9.43 -12.44
C VAL A 30 0.80 10.72 -11.66
N PHE A 31 -0.13 11.17 -10.84
CA PHE A 31 -0.04 12.44 -10.12
C PHE A 31 1.11 12.45 -9.12
N SER A 32 1.39 11.32 -8.46
CA SER A 32 2.53 11.18 -7.54
C SER A 32 3.89 11.46 -8.19
N LYS A 33 4.00 11.34 -9.52
CA LYS A 33 5.24 11.62 -10.26
C LYS A 33 5.35 13.06 -10.76
N CYS A 34 4.22 13.76 -10.87
CA CYS A 34 4.16 15.09 -11.49
C CYS A 34 3.76 16.20 -10.49
N ASN A 35 3.34 15.85 -9.28
CA ASN A 35 2.85 16.80 -8.27
C ASN A 35 3.38 16.44 -6.88
N HIS A 36 3.13 17.32 -5.91
CA HIS A 36 3.46 17.04 -4.52
C HIS A 36 2.67 15.83 -3.99
N LEU A 37 3.39 14.88 -3.39
CA LEU A 37 2.84 13.62 -2.89
C LEU A 37 1.71 13.80 -1.87
N HIS A 38 1.71 14.89 -1.09
CA HIS A 38 0.68 15.16 -0.09
C HIS A 38 -0.73 15.27 -0.71
N LEU A 39 -0.83 15.70 -1.97
CA LEU A 39 -2.09 15.79 -2.71
C LEU A 39 -2.65 14.40 -3.08
N CYS A 40 -1.83 13.36 -3.01
CA CYS A 40 -2.20 12.00 -3.38
C CYS A 40 -2.68 11.17 -2.17
N LEU A 41 -2.36 11.59 -0.94
CA LEU A 41 -2.66 10.81 0.27
C LEU A 41 -4.15 10.57 0.48
N GLU A 42 -4.96 11.63 0.50
CA GLU A 42 -6.40 11.50 0.74
C GLU A 42 -7.11 10.73 -0.40
N PRO A 43 -6.83 11.01 -1.69
CA PRO A 43 -7.41 10.20 -2.77
C PRO A 43 -7.08 8.71 -2.69
N VAL A 44 -5.84 8.34 -2.35
CA VAL A 44 -5.44 6.94 -2.19
C VAL A 44 -6.07 6.32 -0.94
N ALA A 45 -6.16 7.06 0.17
CA ALA A 45 -6.88 6.62 1.37
C ALA A 45 -8.36 6.37 1.09
N LYS A 46 -9.00 7.26 0.32
CA LYS A 46 -10.38 7.09 -0.13
C LYS A 46 -10.53 5.86 -1.02
N ALA A 47 -9.63 5.65 -1.98
CA ALA A 47 -9.63 4.47 -2.83
C ALA A 47 -9.50 3.16 -2.03
N TYR A 48 -8.63 3.12 -1.02
CA TYR A 48 -8.53 1.99 -0.08
C TYR A 48 -9.86 1.71 0.65
N ARG A 49 -10.51 2.75 1.18
CA ARG A 49 -11.82 2.61 1.85
C ARG A 49 -12.91 2.13 0.88
N ASP A 50 -12.91 2.62 -0.35
CA ASP A 50 -13.88 2.22 -1.36
C ASP A 50 -13.66 0.76 -1.82
N CYS A 51 -12.41 0.34 -2.07
CA CYS A 51 -12.05 -1.07 -2.30
C CYS A 51 -12.52 -1.98 -1.16
N THR A 52 -12.37 -1.52 0.09
CA THR A 52 -12.82 -2.26 1.27
C THR A 52 -14.33 -2.49 1.25
N LYS A 53 -15.12 -1.46 0.93
CA LYS A 53 -16.58 -1.55 0.92
C LYS A 53 -17.11 -2.51 -0.14
N ILE A 54 -16.46 -2.55 -1.31
CA ILE A 54 -16.92 -3.33 -2.45
C ILE A 54 -16.31 -4.74 -2.54
N GLY A 55 -15.38 -5.09 -1.65
CA GLY A 55 -14.74 -6.41 -1.68
C GLY A 55 -13.64 -6.57 -2.74
N ASP A 56 -13.10 -5.49 -3.30
CA ASP A 56 -12.07 -5.56 -4.34
C ASP A 56 -10.69 -5.76 -3.69
N SER A 57 -10.30 -7.03 -3.53
CA SER A 57 -9.15 -7.44 -2.72
C SER A 57 -7.80 -7.12 -3.36
N GLU A 58 -7.69 -7.20 -4.68
CA GLU A 58 -6.46 -6.87 -5.43
C GLU A 58 -6.15 -5.37 -5.32
N TRP A 59 -7.14 -4.53 -5.56
CA TRP A 59 -6.97 -3.08 -5.48
C TRP A 59 -6.90 -2.59 -4.04
N LEU A 60 -7.52 -3.28 -3.08
CA LEU A 60 -7.37 -2.97 -1.65
C LEU A 60 -5.90 -3.01 -1.24
N VAL A 61 -5.22 -4.11 -1.55
CA VAL A 61 -3.80 -4.28 -1.19
C VAL A 61 -2.94 -3.27 -1.94
N THR A 62 -3.20 -3.06 -3.22
CA THR A 62 -2.48 -2.04 -4.01
C THR A 62 -2.59 -0.64 -3.39
N ASN A 63 -3.79 -0.24 -2.96
CA ASN A 63 -4.00 1.05 -2.31
C ASN A 63 -3.36 1.12 -0.92
N ALA A 64 -3.35 0.03 -0.15
CA ALA A 64 -2.64 -0.01 1.12
C ALA A 64 -1.15 0.24 0.91
N ASN A 65 -0.54 -0.46 -0.05
CA ASN A 65 0.88 -0.33 -0.37
C ASN A 65 1.22 1.10 -0.80
N LEU A 66 0.39 1.70 -1.66
CA LEU A 66 0.55 3.08 -2.11
C LEU A 66 0.38 4.07 -0.95
N PHE A 67 -0.63 3.91 -0.11
CA PHE A 67 -0.88 4.82 1.00
C PHE A 67 0.29 4.85 1.98
N VAL A 68 0.83 3.68 2.34
CA VAL A 68 1.99 3.56 3.22
C VAL A 68 3.21 4.20 2.59
N THR A 69 3.49 3.87 1.32
CA THR A 69 4.64 4.42 0.58
C THR A 69 4.59 5.95 0.51
N LEU A 70 3.43 6.50 0.11
CA LEU A 70 3.23 7.94 0.03
C LEU A 70 3.31 8.60 1.39
N SER A 71 2.74 7.98 2.44
CA SER A 71 2.78 8.53 3.80
C SER A 71 4.20 8.62 4.32
N PHE A 72 4.99 7.56 4.14
CA PHE A 72 6.40 7.53 4.48
C PHE A 72 7.19 8.61 3.72
N GLN A 73 7.01 8.70 2.40
CA GLN A 73 7.69 9.68 1.55
C GLN A 73 7.26 11.13 1.83
N CYS A 74 6.05 11.35 2.33
CA CYS A 74 5.57 12.67 2.76
C CYS A 74 6.06 13.06 4.16
N GLY A 75 6.82 12.21 4.86
CA GLY A 75 7.25 12.47 6.23
C GLY A 75 6.11 12.45 7.24
N LYS A 76 5.07 11.62 7.03
CA LYS A 76 4.06 11.35 8.06
C LYS A 76 4.70 10.69 9.27
N GLU A 77 4.10 10.90 10.45
CA GLU A 77 4.56 10.30 11.69
C GLU A 77 4.59 8.77 11.56
N LEU A 78 5.74 8.16 11.83
CA LEU A 78 5.96 6.72 11.61
C LEU A 78 5.00 5.83 12.41
N SER A 79 4.62 6.23 13.62
CA SER A 79 3.65 5.50 14.45
C SER A 79 2.28 5.41 13.77
N SER A 80 1.82 6.50 13.14
CA SER A 80 0.55 6.53 12.41
C SER A 80 0.57 5.62 11.18
N VAL A 81 1.73 5.55 10.51
CA VAL A 81 1.92 4.68 9.34
C VAL A 81 1.97 3.21 9.77
N GLU A 82 2.62 2.89 10.88
CA GLU A 82 2.66 1.56 11.48
C GLU A 82 1.26 1.07 11.89
N ILE A 83 0.44 1.92 12.52
CA ILE A 83 -0.95 1.56 12.87
C ILE A 83 -1.72 1.17 11.61
N PHE A 84 -1.66 1.98 10.56
CA PHE A 84 -2.33 1.67 9.30
C PHE A 84 -1.80 0.37 8.67
N LEU A 85 -0.48 0.15 8.69
CA LEU A 85 0.14 -1.08 8.18
C LEU A 85 -0.42 -2.32 8.88
N ASN A 86 -0.49 -2.30 10.21
CA ASN A 86 -1.05 -3.40 11.00
C ASN A 86 -2.52 -3.65 10.65
N GLU A 87 -3.34 -2.60 10.56
CA GLU A 87 -4.74 -2.73 10.16
C GLU A 87 -4.90 -3.32 8.75
N ALA A 88 -4.05 -2.88 7.81
CA ALA A 88 -4.06 -3.35 6.44
C ALA A 88 -3.58 -4.81 6.34
N GLU A 89 -2.61 -5.23 7.14
CA GLU A 89 -2.12 -6.59 7.20
C GLU A 89 -3.19 -7.55 7.72
N GLU A 90 -3.85 -7.20 8.84
CA GLU A 90 -4.95 -8.00 9.39
C GLU A 90 -6.11 -8.13 8.40
N ARG A 91 -6.37 -7.07 7.63
CA ARG A 91 -7.35 -7.13 6.55
C ARG A 91 -6.91 -8.06 5.41
N ALA A 92 -5.65 -7.98 4.98
CA ALA A 92 -5.10 -8.84 3.94
C ALA A 92 -5.14 -10.33 4.37
N LYS A 93 -4.85 -10.64 5.63
CA LYS A 93 -5.03 -11.99 6.22
C LYS A 93 -6.47 -12.46 6.12
N LYS A 94 -7.43 -11.65 6.58
CA LYS A 94 -8.86 -11.96 6.53
C LYS A 94 -9.35 -12.23 5.09
N TRP A 95 -8.80 -11.50 4.11
CA TRP A 95 -9.21 -11.59 2.71
C TRP A 95 -8.36 -12.54 1.86
N LYS A 96 -7.42 -13.27 2.49
CA LYS A 96 -6.50 -14.20 1.81
C LYS A 96 -5.68 -13.55 0.67
N THR A 97 -5.30 -12.29 0.85
CA THR A 97 -4.51 -11.49 -0.11
C THR A 97 -3.11 -11.14 0.41
N THR A 98 -2.60 -11.92 1.36
CA THR A 98 -1.30 -11.74 2.00
C THR A 98 -0.14 -11.67 1.00
N THR A 99 -0.19 -12.44 -0.09
CA THR A 99 0.84 -12.41 -1.15
C THR A 99 1.03 -11.02 -1.73
N GLY A 100 -0.05 -10.29 -2.04
CA GLY A 100 0.05 -8.93 -2.58
C GLY A 100 0.58 -7.94 -1.53
N PHE A 101 0.31 -8.22 -0.25
CA PHE A 101 0.74 -7.40 0.87
C PHE A 101 2.22 -7.63 1.20
N HIS A 102 2.84 -8.72 0.74
CA HIS A 102 4.28 -8.94 0.93
C HIS A 102 5.15 -7.81 0.39
N ASN A 103 4.68 -7.08 -0.63
CA ASN A 103 5.38 -5.92 -1.18
C ASN A 103 5.58 -4.77 -0.16
N THR A 104 4.82 -4.71 0.93
CA THR A 104 5.00 -3.69 1.98
C THR A 104 5.98 -4.10 3.06
N ARG A 105 6.31 -5.39 3.18
CA ARG A 105 7.16 -5.93 4.26
C ARG A 105 8.53 -5.26 4.34
N PRO A 106 9.24 -4.99 3.22
CA PRO A 106 10.48 -4.22 3.26
C PRO A 106 10.28 -2.82 3.88
N LEU A 107 9.26 -2.08 3.43
CA LEU A 107 9.00 -0.74 3.95
C LEU A 107 8.52 -0.77 5.41
N TYR A 108 7.73 -1.78 5.78
CA TYR A 108 7.31 -1.98 7.15
C TYR A 108 8.53 -2.22 8.06
N GLN A 109 9.46 -3.11 7.67
CA GLN A 109 10.68 -3.30 8.43
C GLN A 109 11.52 -2.01 8.53
N ALA A 110 11.62 -1.23 7.45
CA ALA A 110 12.31 0.05 7.48
C ALA A 110 11.67 1.02 8.48
N ILE A 111 10.34 1.08 8.56
CA ILE A 111 9.60 1.88 9.53
C ILE A 111 9.92 1.42 10.96
N LEU A 112 9.85 0.11 11.23
CA LEU A 112 10.18 -0.45 12.55
C LEU A 112 11.63 -0.12 12.96
N ASN A 113 12.57 -0.23 12.03
CA ASN A 113 13.96 0.13 12.25
C ASN A 113 14.13 1.60 12.65
N LEU A 114 13.49 2.51 11.90
CA LEU A 114 13.55 3.95 12.15
C LEU A 114 12.86 4.36 13.45
N MET A 115 11.87 3.58 13.90
CA MET A 115 11.21 3.76 15.19
C MET A 115 12.01 3.19 16.38
N GLY A 116 13.17 2.58 16.14
CA GLY A 116 13.96 1.93 17.20
C GLY A 116 13.35 0.63 17.71
N LYS A 117 12.46 0.00 16.93
CA LYS A 117 11.77 -1.26 17.29
C LYS A 117 12.50 -2.52 16.80
N ALA A 118 13.66 -2.36 16.17
CA ALA A 118 14.47 -3.47 15.66
C ALA A 118 15.80 -3.60 16.41
N ASN A 119 16.22 -4.84 16.66
CA ASN A 119 17.51 -5.14 17.29
C ASN A 119 18.70 -4.68 16.46
N HIS A 120 18.57 -4.73 15.12
CA HIS A 120 19.61 -4.34 14.17
C HIS A 120 19.04 -3.35 13.15
N PRO A 121 18.88 -2.06 13.51
CA PRO A 121 18.14 -1.08 12.69
C PRO A 121 18.78 -0.78 11.32
N THR A 122 20.05 -1.13 11.12
CA THR A 122 20.75 -0.98 9.84
C THR A 122 20.50 -2.14 8.87
N LEU A 123 19.90 -3.23 9.34
CA LEU A 123 19.55 -4.39 8.51
C LEU A 123 18.06 -4.37 8.24
N LEU A 124 17.66 -4.63 6.99
CA LEU A 124 16.27 -4.79 6.64
C LEU A 124 15.77 -6.19 7.03
N GLU A 125 15.89 -6.53 8.31
CA GLU A 125 15.53 -7.83 8.86
C GLU A 125 14.95 -7.65 10.26
N GLY A 126 13.92 -8.43 10.58
CA GLY A 126 13.26 -8.41 11.87
C GLY A 126 11.87 -9.05 11.82
N GLU A 127 10.94 -8.45 12.56
CA GLU A 127 9.56 -8.92 12.67
C GLU A 127 8.82 -8.92 11.33
N ALA A 128 8.98 -7.85 10.54
CA ALA A 128 8.24 -7.67 9.31
C ALA A 128 8.86 -8.45 8.13
N ILE A 129 10.17 -8.70 8.10
CA ILE A 129 10.83 -9.41 7.00
C ILE A 129 12.03 -10.22 7.50
N SER A 130 12.22 -11.44 6.98
CA SER A 130 13.44 -12.22 7.22
C SER A 130 13.91 -12.89 5.94
N PHE A 131 15.11 -12.53 5.51
CA PHE A 131 15.68 -13.00 4.24
C PHE A 131 15.94 -14.51 4.21
N THR A 132 16.09 -15.16 5.37
CA THR A 132 16.30 -16.62 5.45
C THR A 132 15.02 -17.43 5.21
N LYS A 133 13.84 -16.90 5.57
CA LYS A 133 12.54 -17.59 5.41
C LYS A 133 11.83 -17.29 4.09
N GLU A 134 12.03 -16.11 3.51
CA GLU A 134 11.27 -15.71 2.32
C GLU A 134 11.89 -16.21 1.01
N MET A 135 13.23 -16.26 0.90
CA MET A 135 13.91 -16.81 -0.28
C MET A 135 13.74 -18.34 -0.44
N THR A 136 13.46 -19.06 0.65
CA THR A 136 13.21 -20.51 0.62
C THR A 136 11.83 -20.84 0.05
N ASN A 137 10.83 -19.97 0.24
CA ASN A 137 9.49 -20.16 -0.30
C ASN A 137 9.37 -19.87 -1.81
N GLU A 138 10.25 -19.03 -2.36
CA GLU A 138 10.28 -18.74 -3.80
C GLU A 138 11.02 -19.83 -4.59
N ARG A 139 12.16 -20.33 -4.07
CA ARG A 139 12.89 -21.47 -4.67
C ARG A 139 12.10 -22.79 -4.64
N GLY A 140 11.12 -22.92 -3.73
CA GLY A 140 10.22 -24.08 -3.68
C GLY A 140 9.14 -24.09 -4.78
N ARG A 141 8.92 -22.97 -5.49
CA ARG A 141 7.91 -22.88 -6.57
C ARG A 141 8.47 -23.07 -7.98
N GLU A 142 9.79 -23.08 -8.14
CA GLU A 142 10.45 -23.36 -9.42
C GLU A 142 10.62 -24.88 -9.69
N ASN A 143 10.19 -25.73 -8.75
CA ASN A 143 10.31 -27.21 -8.84
C ASN A 143 8.96 -27.94 -8.82
N VAL A 144 7.88 -27.33 -9.33
CA VAL A 144 6.59 -28.02 -9.59
C VAL A 144 6.20 -27.89 -11.05
#